data_AF-A0A0C9SKY9-F1
#
_entry.id   AF-A0A0C9SKY9-F1
#
_cell.length_a   1.000
_cell.length_b   1.000
_cell.length_c   1.000
_cell.angle_alpha   90.00
_cell.angle_beta   90.00
_cell.angle_gamma   90.00
#
_symmetry.space_group_name_H-M   'P 1'
#
loop_
_entity.id
_entity.type
_entity.pdbx_description
1 polymer ?
#
loop_
_entity_poly.entity_id
_entity_poly.type
_entity_poly.pdbx_seq_one_letter_code
_entity_poly.pdbx_strand_id
1 'polypeptide(L)'
;MPLDVAGQTDRESDPLLEPLLTPKDPAEGVALHRDDGDENGESFDDVPHAKRQLGIASASFLIFNRVIGTGIFATPSVILRSSGSVGVAMLMWLLGAVVAAAGTSVFIELGTGLPRSGGEKNYLEYIYRRPKFLATCIYATYSMLIGSSSANSIVFGEYVLHALDITPSQWNARFIAVACLTFVFILHGTFLTAGLRLQNGLGFFKLLVLLTIAVFGVFHLAGVPGFAVRDGYEVSHNLRWSEMWEGSGTGANAFVESLYNVIWSFIGYSNANYALSEIRDPVRTIKRAAPAAMVSVTVVYMFVNVAYFAVVSKSDILGSGRIIAALFFRNLFGPIAERILSTIIALSTLGNILAVLFSQGRVVQELGREGIIPYSSFFASNKPFNAPLPGLFWQWLFSALYVMAPPPGDAYLFMLNMSSYPHAIINTFVSGGLLFLYTPWCRKWEWNPPFRAPKLLVAFFFASNIFLIFVPLIPPLPGTELYDFLPYWSHVFVAVSISLFGVVYWYIWSVWLPRRNGYVLVRQLVRQDDGISRSVFRKVAA
;
A
#
# COMPACT_ATOMS: atom_id res chain seq x y z
N MET A 1 9.95 25.60 39.45
CA MET A 1 8.65 26.12 38.98
C MET A 1 7.73 24.92 38.81
N PRO A 2 6.62 24.81 39.56
CA PRO A 2 5.67 23.72 39.34
C PRO A 2 4.96 23.97 38.01
N LEU A 3 5.06 23.00 37.10
CA LEU A 3 4.29 22.94 35.86
C LEU A 3 2.83 22.69 36.24
N ASP A 4 1.92 23.55 35.78
CA ASP A 4 0.48 23.34 35.91
C ASP A 4 0.10 22.05 35.18
N VAL A 5 -0.36 21.06 35.93
CA VAL A 5 -0.82 19.77 35.39
C VAL A 5 -2.33 19.86 35.25
N ALA A 6 -2.80 20.29 34.07
CA ALA A 6 -4.18 20.10 33.67
C ALA A 6 -4.40 18.60 33.38
N GLY A 7 -4.68 17.81 34.43
CA GLY A 7 -5.07 16.42 34.30
C GLY A 7 -6.52 16.32 33.83
N GLN A 8 -6.76 16.22 32.53
CA GLN A 8 -8.05 15.71 32.03
C GLN A 8 -8.11 14.21 32.34
N THR A 9 -9.08 13.82 33.18
CA THR A 9 -9.44 12.41 33.39
C THR A 9 -10.11 11.87 32.13
N ASP A 10 -9.32 11.23 31.28
CA ASP A 10 -9.71 10.69 29.98
C ASP A 10 -10.63 9.45 30.17
N ARG A 11 -11.96 9.63 30.18
CA ARG A 11 -12.92 8.54 30.48
C ARG A 11 -13.01 7.57 29.31
N GLU A 12 -13.30 6.28 29.55
CA GLU A 12 -13.45 5.27 28.48
C GLU A 12 -14.52 5.65 27.42
N SER A 13 -15.44 6.56 27.75
CA SER A 13 -16.45 7.11 26.86
C SER A 13 -15.93 8.13 25.84
N ASP A 14 -14.79 8.74 26.11
CA ASP A 14 -14.36 9.94 25.40
C ASP A 14 -13.70 9.53 24.07
N PRO A 15 -14.04 10.21 22.95
CA PRO A 15 -13.47 9.89 21.67
C PRO A 15 -11.96 10.14 21.67
N LEU A 16 -11.19 9.19 21.14
CA LEU A 16 -9.74 9.37 20.97
C LEU A 16 -9.41 10.42 19.90
N LEU A 17 -10.32 10.67 18.97
CA LEU A 17 -10.19 11.67 17.91
C LEU A 17 -11.51 12.41 17.74
N GLU A 18 -11.45 13.73 17.64
CA GLU A 18 -12.59 14.58 17.28
C GLU A 18 -12.51 15.05 15.82
N PRO A 19 -13.66 15.30 15.14
CA PRO A 19 -13.66 15.93 13.83
C PRO A 19 -13.03 17.32 13.92
N LEU A 20 -12.09 17.62 13.03
CA LEU A 20 -11.39 18.91 13.02
C LEU A 20 -12.23 20.05 12.44
N LEU A 21 -13.34 19.74 11.77
CA LEU A 21 -14.17 20.69 11.05
C LEU A 21 -15.56 20.74 11.68
N THR A 22 -15.82 21.72 12.53
CA THR A 22 -17.17 22.22 12.78
C THR A 22 -17.44 23.32 11.74
N PRO A 23 -18.38 23.15 10.80
CA PRO A 23 -18.66 24.20 9.83
C PRO A 23 -19.33 25.37 10.56
N LYS A 24 -18.66 26.52 10.63
CA LYS A 24 -19.35 27.81 10.58
C LYS A 24 -19.53 28.12 9.09
N ASP A 25 -20.76 27.92 8.62
CA ASP A 25 -21.28 28.12 7.26
C ASP A 25 -20.91 27.10 6.15
N PRO A 26 -21.90 26.46 5.48
CA PRO A 26 -21.67 25.49 4.39
C PRO A 26 -21.35 26.11 3.02
N ALA A 27 -21.24 27.44 2.90
CA ALA A 27 -21.43 28.11 1.62
C ALA A 27 -20.16 28.39 0.80
N GLU A 28 -18.96 28.46 1.37
CA GLU A 28 -17.78 28.84 0.59
C GLU A 28 -16.55 28.01 0.98
N GLY A 29 -15.81 27.53 -0.02
CA GLY A 29 -14.58 26.76 0.13
C GLY A 29 -13.41 27.60 0.67
N VAL A 30 -13.60 28.28 1.79
CA VAL A 30 -12.59 29.05 2.51
C VAL A 30 -12.00 28.15 3.59
N ALA A 31 -10.66 28.05 3.62
CA ALA A 31 -9.94 27.40 4.70
C ALA A 31 -10.24 28.12 6.02
N LEU A 32 -10.65 27.38 7.04
CA LEU A 32 -10.92 27.93 8.37
C LEU A 32 -9.60 28.41 9.01
N HIS A 33 -9.53 29.71 9.32
CA HIS A 33 -8.66 30.22 10.38
C HIS A 33 -9.22 29.75 11.74
N ARG A 34 -8.36 29.33 12.67
CA ARG A 34 -8.74 29.01 14.05
C ARG A 34 -8.05 29.98 15.01
N ASP A 35 -8.80 30.43 16.02
CA ASP A 35 -8.37 31.28 17.13
C ASP A 35 -7.17 30.68 17.89
N ASP A 36 -6.25 31.55 18.32
CA ASP A 36 -4.99 31.25 19.03
C ASP A 36 -5.16 30.67 20.47
N GLY A 37 -6.30 30.06 20.80
CA GLY A 37 -6.71 29.76 22.18
C GLY A 37 -6.94 28.30 22.56
N ASP A 38 -6.72 27.32 21.67
CA ASP A 38 -6.99 25.90 21.97
C ASP A 38 -5.71 25.18 22.43
N GLU A 39 -5.44 25.19 23.74
CA GLU A 39 -4.37 24.40 24.40
C GLU A 39 -4.67 22.88 24.45
N ASN A 40 -5.59 22.39 23.62
CA ASN A 40 -5.95 20.98 23.54
C ASN A 40 -5.11 20.27 22.46
N GLY A 41 -4.06 19.58 22.91
CA GLY A 41 -3.03 18.91 22.10
C GLY A 41 -3.47 17.72 21.23
N GLU A 42 -4.50 17.88 20.42
CA GLU A 42 -5.01 16.86 19.49
C GLU A 42 -5.54 17.55 18.21
N SER A 43 -4.71 18.38 17.56
CA SER A 43 -5.05 18.98 16.28
C SER A 43 -3.96 18.81 15.22
N PHE A 44 -4.39 19.01 13.98
CA PHE A 44 -3.60 19.19 12.76
C PHE A 44 -2.58 20.36 12.83
N ASP A 45 -2.47 21.07 13.96
CA ASP A 45 -1.82 22.39 14.06
C ASP A 45 -0.41 22.42 14.66
N ASP A 46 0.21 21.28 15.00
CA ASP A 46 1.61 21.28 15.47
C ASP A 46 2.64 20.95 14.35
N VAL A 47 2.19 20.86 13.09
CA VAL A 47 3.07 20.83 11.91
C VAL A 47 3.24 22.26 11.42
N PRO A 48 4.43 22.90 11.60
CA PRO A 48 4.63 24.28 11.17
C PRO A 48 4.23 24.47 9.71
N HIS A 49 3.59 25.60 9.38
CA HIS A 49 3.21 25.92 7.99
C HIS A 49 4.36 25.72 6.99
N ALA A 50 5.61 25.94 7.41
CA ALA A 50 6.82 25.69 6.63
C ALA A 50 7.00 24.22 6.17
N LYS A 51 6.39 23.26 6.87
CA LYS A 51 6.39 21.82 6.52
C LYS A 51 5.19 21.40 5.64
N ARG A 52 4.17 22.27 5.45
CA ARG A 52 3.05 22.03 4.52
C ARG A 52 3.48 22.34 3.08
N GLN A 53 4.23 21.44 2.46
CA GLN A 53 4.88 21.69 1.17
C GLN A 53 4.20 21.00 -0.02
N LEU A 54 3.35 19.99 0.22
CA LEU A 54 2.77 19.18 -0.83
C LEU A 54 1.53 19.85 -1.46
N GLY A 55 1.50 19.88 -2.79
CA GLY A 55 0.35 20.34 -3.58
C GLY A 55 -0.29 19.23 -4.41
N ILE A 56 -1.20 19.59 -5.32
CA ILE A 56 -1.94 18.64 -6.17
C ILE A 56 -1.02 17.72 -6.97
N ALA A 57 -0.01 18.27 -7.65
CA ALA A 57 0.92 17.48 -8.45
C ALA A 57 1.69 16.49 -7.56
N SER A 58 2.26 16.95 -6.45
CA SER A 58 3.01 16.10 -5.51
C SER A 58 2.16 14.98 -4.92
N ALA A 59 0.92 15.30 -4.51
CA ALA A 59 -0.02 14.30 -4.01
C ALA A 59 -0.43 13.29 -5.09
N SER A 60 -0.62 13.75 -6.34
CA SER A 60 -0.93 12.88 -7.48
C SER A 60 0.23 11.91 -7.75
N PHE A 61 1.47 12.42 -7.77
CA PHE A 61 2.66 11.60 -7.93
C PHE A 61 2.89 10.64 -6.75
N LEU A 62 2.54 11.02 -5.52
CA LEU A 62 2.60 10.12 -4.37
C LEU A 62 1.69 8.91 -4.55
N ILE A 63 0.45 9.12 -5.02
CA ILE A 63 -0.48 8.03 -5.30
C ILE A 63 0.01 7.22 -6.50
N PHE A 64 0.30 7.90 -7.62
CA PHE A 64 0.74 7.27 -8.85
C PHE A 64 1.97 6.38 -8.64
N ASN A 65 3.01 6.90 -7.96
CA ASN A 65 4.25 6.16 -7.73
C ASN A 65 4.08 4.98 -6.78
N ARG A 66 3.11 5.04 -5.86
CA ARG A 66 2.79 3.91 -4.98
C ARG A 66 2.03 2.82 -5.72
N VAL A 67 1.02 3.19 -6.51
CA VAL A 67 0.18 2.24 -7.22
C VAL A 67 0.97 1.52 -8.29
N ILE A 68 1.69 2.28 -9.12
CA ILE A 68 2.55 1.65 -10.11
C ILE A 68 3.74 1.02 -9.36
N GLY A 69 3.86 -0.29 -9.42
CA GLY A 69 4.93 -1.04 -8.77
C GLY A 69 5.43 -2.16 -9.66
N THR A 70 5.85 -3.25 -9.05
CA THR A 70 6.20 -4.51 -9.73
C THR A 70 4.98 -5.15 -10.40
N GLY A 71 3.77 -4.87 -9.91
CA GLY A 71 2.55 -5.52 -10.38
C GLY A 71 2.29 -5.35 -11.88
N ILE A 72 2.46 -4.17 -12.46
CA ILE A 72 2.21 -4.00 -13.90
C ILE A 72 3.20 -4.80 -14.78
N PHE A 73 4.38 -5.13 -14.28
CA PHE A 73 5.39 -5.88 -15.03
C PHE A 73 5.25 -7.40 -14.89
N ALA A 74 4.65 -7.88 -13.79
CA ALA A 74 4.56 -9.30 -13.47
C ALA A 74 3.12 -9.85 -13.49
N THR A 75 2.16 -9.07 -13.02
CA THR A 75 0.77 -9.50 -12.82
C THR A 75 -0.02 -9.75 -14.11
N PRO A 76 0.24 -9.10 -15.28
CA PRO A 76 -0.47 -9.45 -16.52
C PRO A 76 -0.40 -10.93 -16.90
N SER A 77 0.76 -11.58 -16.72
CA SER A 77 0.90 -13.01 -17.03
C SER A 77 0.18 -13.90 -16.01
N VAL A 78 0.15 -13.50 -14.74
CA VAL A 78 -0.59 -14.19 -13.67
C VAL A 78 -2.10 -14.12 -13.92
N ILE A 79 -2.61 -12.93 -14.26
CA ILE A 79 -4.03 -12.74 -14.62
C ILE A 79 -4.37 -13.52 -15.89
N LEU A 80 -3.51 -13.51 -16.91
CA LEU A 80 -3.78 -14.29 -18.13
C LEU A 80 -3.81 -15.80 -17.86
N ARG A 81 -2.90 -16.31 -17.02
CA ARG A 81 -2.85 -17.73 -16.64
C ARG A 81 -4.11 -18.18 -15.91
N SER A 82 -4.56 -17.37 -14.95
CA SER A 82 -5.76 -17.67 -14.18
C SER A 82 -7.05 -17.48 -14.99
N SER A 83 -7.18 -16.40 -15.76
CA SER A 83 -8.36 -16.13 -16.59
C SER A 83 -8.48 -16.98 -17.86
N GLY A 84 -7.37 -17.55 -18.33
CA GLY A 84 -7.28 -18.41 -19.50
C GLY A 84 -7.40 -17.70 -20.86
N SER A 85 -7.84 -16.43 -20.91
CA SER A 85 -8.04 -15.67 -22.15
C SER A 85 -7.72 -14.19 -22.01
N VAL A 86 -7.30 -13.58 -23.11
CA VAL A 86 -6.84 -12.18 -23.15
C VAL A 86 -7.99 -11.20 -22.90
N GLY A 87 -9.16 -11.48 -23.47
CA GLY A 87 -10.37 -10.67 -23.28
C GLY A 87 -10.82 -10.65 -21.83
N VAL A 88 -10.86 -11.80 -21.15
CA VAL A 88 -11.18 -11.87 -19.72
C VAL A 88 -10.10 -11.17 -18.89
N ALA A 89 -8.82 -11.35 -19.19
CA ALA A 89 -7.74 -10.66 -18.51
C ALA A 89 -7.90 -9.12 -18.57
N MET A 90 -8.25 -8.56 -19.73
CA MET A 90 -8.54 -7.13 -19.87
C MET A 90 -9.76 -6.67 -19.06
N LEU A 91 -10.83 -7.48 -19.01
CA LEU A 91 -12.00 -7.19 -18.17
C LEU A 91 -11.64 -7.20 -16.67
N MET A 92 -10.74 -8.08 -16.24
CA MET A 92 -10.26 -8.09 -14.86
C MET A 92 -9.51 -6.80 -14.50
N TRP A 93 -8.67 -6.27 -15.41
CA TRP A 93 -8.02 -4.96 -15.22
C TRP A 93 -9.02 -3.82 -15.04
N LEU A 94 -10.08 -3.81 -15.84
CA LEU A 94 -11.15 -2.84 -15.70
C LEU A 94 -11.90 -3.00 -14.37
N LEU A 95 -12.22 -4.23 -13.97
CA LEU A 95 -12.89 -4.51 -12.70
C LEU A 95 -12.02 -4.10 -11.50
N GLY A 96 -10.70 -4.37 -11.55
CA GLY A 96 -9.73 -3.90 -10.56
C GLY A 96 -9.70 -2.37 -10.46
N ALA A 97 -9.76 -1.66 -11.59
CA ALA A 97 -9.84 -0.20 -11.62
C ALA A 97 -11.14 0.33 -10.98
N VAL A 98 -12.27 -0.34 -11.19
CA VAL A 98 -13.55 0.01 -10.55
C VAL A 98 -13.50 -0.19 -9.03
N VAL A 99 -12.93 -1.30 -8.55
CA VAL A 99 -12.70 -1.53 -7.12
C VAL A 99 -11.78 -0.45 -6.54
N ALA A 100 -10.70 -0.10 -7.24
CA ALA A 100 -9.78 0.93 -6.81
C ALA A 100 -10.42 2.33 -6.79
N ALA A 101 -11.29 2.65 -7.75
CA ALA A 101 -12.07 3.90 -7.76
C ALA A 101 -13.04 3.97 -6.57
N ALA A 102 -13.69 2.86 -6.22
CA ALA A 102 -14.54 2.77 -5.04
C ALA A 102 -13.73 2.97 -3.75
N GLY A 103 -12.59 2.29 -3.61
CA GLY A 103 -11.66 2.51 -2.50
C GLY A 103 -11.16 3.96 -2.42
N THR A 104 -10.80 4.56 -3.56
CA THR A 104 -10.41 5.97 -3.64
C THR A 104 -11.50 6.89 -3.10
N SER A 105 -12.77 6.64 -3.43
CA SER A 105 -13.89 7.45 -2.92
C SER A 105 -14.02 7.39 -1.39
N VAL A 106 -13.87 6.20 -0.79
CA VAL A 106 -13.89 5.98 0.67
C VAL A 106 -12.77 6.77 1.34
N PHE A 107 -11.56 6.70 0.79
CA PHE A 107 -10.40 7.40 1.33
C PHE A 107 -10.45 8.93 1.10
N ILE A 108 -11.10 9.43 0.04
CA ILE A 108 -11.34 10.87 -0.11
C ILE A 108 -12.32 11.37 0.97
N GLU A 109 -13.41 10.65 1.23
CA GLU A 109 -14.35 11.06 2.29
C GLU A 109 -13.66 11.12 3.66
N LEU A 110 -13.00 10.02 4.05
CA LEU A 110 -12.31 9.95 5.34
C LEU A 110 -11.14 10.94 5.41
N GLY A 111 -10.38 11.12 4.33
CA GLY A 111 -9.27 12.06 4.27
C GLY A 111 -9.69 13.53 4.27
N THR A 112 -10.88 13.86 3.73
CA THR A 112 -11.43 15.22 3.80
C THR A 112 -12.10 15.51 5.15
N GLY A 113 -12.73 14.52 5.77
CA GLY A 113 -13.34 14.65 7.11
C GLY A 113 -12.33 14.60 8.25
N LEU A 114 -11.24 13.85 8.09
CA LEU A 114 -10.13 13.71 9.03
C LEU A 114 -8.80 13.94 8.30
N PRO A 115 -8.42 15.19 7.99
CA PRO A 115 -7.19 15.53 7.28
C PRO A 115 -5.94 15.36 8.15
N ARG A 116 -5.74 14.17 8.73
CA ARG A 116 -4.60 13.84 9.61
C ARG A 116 -3.70 12.80 8.93
N SER A 117 -2.39 13.00 8.96
CA SER A 117 -1.40 11.98 8.58
C SER A 117 -1.56 10.72 9.43
N GLY A 118 -1.54 9.54 8.80
CA GLY A 118 -1.71 8.24 9.48
C GLY A 118 -2.70 7.30 8.80
N GLY A 119 -3.48 7.77 7.81
CA GLY A 119 -4.32 6.93 6.96
C GLY A 119 -5.34 6.11 7.75
N GLU A 120 -5.37 4.80 7.51
CA GLU A 120 -6.34 3.86 8.09
C GLU A 120 -6.33 3.87 9.61
N LYS A 121 -5.16 4.04 10.24
CA LYS A 121 -5.04 4.10 11.69
C LYS A 121 -5.95 5.17 12.30
N ASN A 122 -5.91 6.38 11.76
CA ASN A 122 -6.73 7.50 12.25
C ASN A 122 -8.22 7.26 11.98
N TYR A 123 -8.54 6.65 10.85
CA TYR A 123 -9.93 6.35 10.48
C TYR A 123 -10.52 5.31 11.41
N LEU A 124 -9.78 4.23 11.66
CA LEU A 124 -10.18 3.18 12.58
C LEU A 124 -10.31 3.71 14.02
N GLU A 125 -9.38 4.53 14.49
CA GLU A 125 -9.42 5.10 15.84
C GLU A 125 -10.61 6.06 16.04
N TYR A 126 -10.97 6.84 15.01
CA TYR A 126 -12.14 7.72 15.06
C TYR A 126 -13.46 6.92 15.10
N ILE A 127 -13.56 5.88 14.28
CA ILE A 127 -14.78 5.07 14.11
C ILE A 127 -14.97 4.10 15.28
N TYR A 128 -13.93 3.32 15.60
CA TYR A 128 -13.97 2.25 16.60
C TYR A 128 -13.48 2.76 17.95
N ARG A 129 -14.32 3.58 18.59
CA ARG A 129 -14.02 4.23 19.88
C ARG A 129 -13.92 3.26 21.05
N ARG A 130 -14.49 2.05 20.92
CA ARG A 130 -14.50 1.03 21.97
C ARG A 130 -14.13 -0.36 21.44
N PRO A 131 -13.32 -1.12 22.19
CA PRO A 131 -12.56 -0.68 23.37
C PRO A 131 -11.37 0.24 22.99
N LYS A 132 -11.01 1.18 23.87
CA LYS A 132 -9.95 2.18 23.60
C LYS A 132 -8.64 1.50 23.18
N PHE A 133 -7.95 2.07 22.20
CA PHE A 133 -6.67 1.63 21.63
C PHE A 133 -6.65 0.28 20.90
N LEU A 134 -7.72 -0.53 20.92
CA LEU A 134 -7.69 -1.86 20.30
C LEU A 134 -7.40 -1.79 18.80
N ALA A 135 -8.11 -0.93 18.07
CA ALA A 135 -7.91 -0.75 16.65
C ALA A 135 -6.46 -0.33 16.33
N THR A 136 -5.92 0.60 17.12
CA THR A 136 -4.55 1.07 17.00
C THR A 136 -3.53 -0.02 17.31
N CYS A 137 -3.75 -0.88 18.31
CA CYS A 137 -2.88 -2.01 18.63
C CYS A 137 -2.86 -3.08 17.53
N ILE A 138 -4.03 -3.39 16.96
CA ILE A 138 -4.13 -4.32 15.82
C ILE A 138 -3.38 -3.75 14.62
N TYR A 139 -3.63 -2.47 14.28
CA TYR A 139 -2.94 -1.79 13.20
C TYR A 139 -1.43 -1.70 13.44
N ALA A 140 -0.99 -1.36 14.65
CA ALA A 140 0.42 -1.24 15.00
C ALA A 140 1.15 -2.58 14.83
N THR A 141 0.54 -3.66 15.31
CA THR A 141 1.10 -5.01 15.17
C THR A 141 1.18 -5.43 13.71
N TYR A 142 0.13 -5.15 12.92
CA TYR A 142 0.13 -5.34 11.48
C TYR A 142 1.29 -4.58 10.80
N SER A 143 1.38 -3.27 11.02
CA SER A 143 2.41 -2.44 10.40
C SER A 143 3.81 -2.85 10.81
N MET A 144 4.01 -3.31 12.04
CA MET A 144 5.32 -3.73 12.54
C MET A 144 5.75 -5.09 11.99
N LEU A 145 4.85 -6.04 11.73
CA LEU A 145 5.23 -7.44 11.53
C LEU A 145 5.16 -7.94 10.08
N ILE A 146 4.66 -7.20 9.09
CA ILE A 146 4.34 -7.78 7.76
C ILE A 146 5.46 -7.82 6.73
N GLY A 147 6.61 -7.18 6.98
CA GLY A 147 7.74 -7.14 6.03
C GLY A 147 7.37 -6.59 4.64
N SER A 148 6.92 -5.33 4.61
CA SER A 148 6.24 -4.72 3.45
C SER A 148 7.00 -4.71 2.10
N SER A 149 8.31 -4.98 2.11
CA SER A 149 9.16 -4.94 0.90
C SER A 149 9.66 -6.30 0.41
N SER A 150 9.33 -7.40 1.09
CA SER A 150 9.89 -8.74 0.78
C SER A 150 9.63 -9.20 -0.65
N ALA A 151 8.38 -9.14 -1.11
CA ALA A 151 7.99 -9.62 -2.44
C ALA A 151 8.71 -8.84 -3.56
N ASN A 152 8.78 -7.51 -3.42
CA ASN A 152 9.43 -6.65 -4.39
C ASN A 152 10.94 -6.87 -4.42
N SER A 153 11.57 -7.18 -3.29
CA SER A 153 13.00 -7.48 -3.25
C SER A 153 13.35 -8.79 -3.95
N ILE A 154 12.50 -9.81 -3.89
CA ILE A 154 12.68 -11.04 -4.69
C ILE A 154 12.61 -10.73 -6.19
N VAL A 155 11.58 -9.97 -6.61
CA VAL A 155 11.43 -9.55 -8.01
C VAL A 155 12.66 -8.77 -8.48
N PHE A 156 13.18 -7.87 -7.65
CA PHE A 156 14.45 -7.19 -7.95
C PHE A 156 15.59 -8.18 -8.22
N GLY A 157 15.76 -9.18 -7.35
CA GLY A 157 16.77 -10.23 -7.51
C GLY A 157 16.61 -11.02 -8.81
N GLU A 158 15.40 -11.46 -9.12
CA GLU A 158 15.08 -12.19 -10.36
C GLU A 158 15.42 -11.37 -11.61
N TYR A 159 15.03 -10.09 -11.66
CA TYR A 159 15.31 -9.21 -12.80
C TYR A 159 16.79 -8.85 -12.93
N VAL A 160 17.53 -8.71 -11.82
CA VAL A 160 18.99 -8.53 -11.86
C VAL A 160 19.67 -9.76 -12.45
N LEU A 161 19.30 -10.96 -12.02
CA LEU A 161 19.85 -12.21 -12.55
C LEU A 161 19.54 -12.38 -14.03
N HIS A 162 18.29 -12.10 -14.42
CA HIS A 162 17.88 -12.12 -15.82
C HIS A 162 18.67 -11.11 -16.68
N ALA A 163 18.90 -9.89 -16.18
CA ALA A 163 19.72 -8.90 -16.89
C ALA A 163 21.18 -9.36 -17.07
N LEU A 164 21.71 -10.11 -16.10
CA LEU A 164 23.05 -10.69 -16.14
C LEU A 164 23.13 -12.00 -16.95
N ASP A 165 22.01 -12.50 -17.47
CA ASP A 165 21.92 -13.78 -18.16
C ASP A 165 22.32 -14.97 -17.25
N ILE A 166 21.92 -14.88 -15.98
CA ILE A 166 22.14 -15.91 -14.97
C ILE A 166 20.78 -16.54 -14.64
N THR A 167 20.69 -17.85 -14.79
CA THR A 167 19.49 -18.60 -14.39
C THR A 167 19.21 -18.39 -12.90
N PRO A 168 18.02 -17.89 -12.51
CA PRO A 168 17.70 -17.69 -11.12
C PRO A 168 17.71 -19.01 -10.37
N SER A 169 18.58 -19.10 -9.36
CA SER A 169 18.48 -20.12 -8.34
C SER A 169 17.68 -19.54 -7.18
N GLN A 170 17.19 -20.42 -6.32
CA GLN A 170 16.40 -20.00 -5.19
C GLN A 170 17.20 -19.15 -4.18
N TRP A 171 18.51 -19.35 -4.12
CA TRP A 171 19.39 -18.67 -3.17
C TRP A 171 20.01 -17.38 -3.73
N ASN A 172 20.37 -17.34 -5.02
CA ASN A 172 21.00 -16.16 -5.60
C ASN A 172 20.03 -14.97 -5.64
N ALA A 173 18.75 -15.19 -5.99
CA ALA A 173 17.73 -14.14 -6.00
C ALA A 173 17.47 -13.60 -4.59
N ARG A 174 17.42 -14.49 -3.57
CA ARG A 174 17.26 -14.11 -2.17
C ARG A 174 18.44 -13.32 -1.62
N PHE A 175 19.67 -13.72 -1.96
CA PHE A 175 20.86 -12.99 -1.55
C PHE A 175 20.86 -11.57 -2.12
N ILE A 176 20.55 -11.43 -3.42
CA ILE A 176 20.43 -10.12 -4.08
C ILE A 176 19.28 -9.30 -3.46
N ALA A 177 18.15 -9.94 -3.13
CA ALA A 177 17.02 -9.30 -2.46
C ALA A 177 17.41 -8.72 -1.09
N VAL A 178 18.10 -9.51 -0.25
CA VAL A 178 18.58 -9.05 1.08
C VAL A 178 19.64 -7.96 0.92
N ALA A 179 20.55 -8.09 -0.04
CA ALA A 179 21.54 -7.05 -0.35
C ALA A 179 20.87 -5.74 -0.76
N CYS A 180 19.83 -5.80 -1.60
CA CYS A 180 19.02 -4.64 -1.99
C CYS A 180 18.32 -4.01 -0.78
N LEU A 181 17.67 -4.81 0.07
CA LEU A 181 17.03 -4.33 1.29
C LEU A 181 18.03 -3.64 2.21
N THR A 182 19.21 -4.22 2.36
CA THR A 182 20.29 -3.69 3.20
C THR A 182 20.83 -2.38 2.65
N PHE A 183 21.04 -2.29 1.34
CA PHE A 183 21.41 -1.05 0.67
C PHE A 183 20.39 0.05 0.92
N VAL A 184 19.09 -0.24 0.74
CA VAL A 184 18.02 0.74 0.94
C VAL A 184 17.91 1.16 2.41
N PHE A 185 18.04 0.21 3.34
CA PHE A 185 18.08 0.48 4.79
C PHE A 185 19.21 1.44 5.15
N ILE A 186 20.44 1.15 4.71
CA ILE A 186 21.59 2.01 4.96
C ILE A 186 21.36 3.38 4.31
N LEU A 187 20.95 3.42 3.05
CA LEU A 187 20.78 4.68 2.31
C LEU A 187 19.76 5.61 2.98
N HIS A 188 18.57 5.13 3.34
CA HIS A 188 17.58 5.97 4.05
C HIS A 188 17.93 6.19 5.52
N GLY A 189 18.63 5.23 6.14
CA GLY A 189 19.01 5.28 7.55
C GLY A 189 20.15 6.26 7.84
N THR A 190 21.07 6.47 6.90
CA THR A 190 22.26 7.33 7.09
C THR A 190 22.32 8.51 6.12
N PHE A 191 21.81 8.37 4.89
CA PHE A 191 21.89 9.38 3.83
C PHE A 191 20.50 9.74 3.29
N LEU A 192 19.57 10.07 4.20
CA LEU A 192 18.14 10.27 3.90
C LEU A 192 17.89 11.13 2.64
N THR A 193 18.54 12.29 2.53
CA THR A 193 18.37 13.21 1.38
C THR A 193 18.80 12.58 0.05
N ALA A 194 19.90 11.82 0.04
CA ALA A 194 20.36 11.12 -1.16
C ALA A 194 19.38 9.99 -1.53
N GLY A 195 18.90 9.23 -0.55
CA GLY A 195 17.86 8.21 -0.75
C GLY A 195 16.58 8.79 -1.35
N LEU A 196 16.11 9.93 -0.86
CA LEU A 196 14.93 10.62 -1.39
C LEU A 196 15.13 11.11 -2.83
N ARG A 197 16.31 11.67 -3.16
CA ARG A 197 16.64 12.09 -4.53
C ARG A 197 16.66 10.90 -5.49
N LEU A 198 17.29 9.79 -5.09
CA LEU A 198 17.34 8.56 -5.89
C LEU A 198 15.93 7.99 -6.10
N GLN A 199 15.15 7.86 -5.03
CA GLN A 199 13.77 7.37 -5.08
C GLN A 199 12.91 8.21 -6.04
N ASN A 200 12.98 9.54 -5.95
CA ASN A 200 12.22 10.44 -6.81
C ASN A 200 12.67 10.34 -8.27
N GLY A 201 13.97 10.25 -8.52
CA GLY A 201 14.52 10.04 -9.86
C GLY A 201 14.05 8.73 -10.49
N LEU A 202 14.13 7.62 -9.74
CA LEU A 202 13.65 6.31 -10.20
C LEU A 202 12.14 6.28 -10.39
N GLY A 203 11.38 6.97 -9.53
CA GLY A 203 9.93 7.15 -9.67
C GLY A 203 9.55 7.83 -10.98
N PHE A 204 10.22 8.93 -11.33
CA PHE A 204 10.02 9.60 -12.62
C PHE A 204 10.44 8.74 -13.81
N PHE A 205 11.61 8.10 -13.72
CA PHE A 205 12.13 7.22 -14.77
C PHE A 205 11.14 6.08 -15.10
N LYS A 206 10.53 5.49 -14.08
CA LYS A 206 9.51 4.46 -14.23
C LYS A 206 8.27 4.92 -15.01
N LEU A 207 7.88 6.20 -14.93
CA LEU A 207 6.80 6.76 -15.75
C LEU A 207 7.16 6.70 -17.23
N LEU A 208 8.37 7.13 -17.55
CA LEU A 208 8.88 7.17 -18.92
C LEU A 208 8.89 5.77 -19.52
N VAL A 209 9.30 4.76 -18.76
CA VAL A 209 9.33 3.35 -19.21
C VAL A 209 7.93 2.86 -19.61
N LEU A 210 6.92 3.12 -18.78
CA LEU A 210 5.54 2.67 -19.08
C LEU A 210 4.94 3.42 -20.26
N LEU A 211 5.21 4.73 -20.37
CA LEU A 211 4.81 5.50 -21.54
C LEU A 211 5.48 4.96 -22.81
N THR A 212 6.77 4.62 -22.75
CA THR A 212 7.50 4.01 -23.87
C THR A 212 6.87 2.68 -24.28
N ILE A 213 6.54 1.79 -23.33
CA ILE A 213 5.87 0.51 -23.62
C ILE A 213 4.52 0.75 -24.32
N ALA A 214 3.71 1.65 -23.77
CA ALA A 214 2.41 2.00 -24.36
C ALA A 214 2.55 2.54 -25.79
N VAL A 215 3.46 3.49 -26.01
CA VAL A 215 3.73 4.09 -27.33
C VAL A 215 4.25 3.05 -28.31
N PHE A 216 5.18 2.19 -27.91
CA PHE A 216 5.72 1.14 -28.77
C PHE A 216 4.65 0.12 -29.16
N GLY A 217 3.73 -0.21 -28.25
CA GLY A 217 2.56 -1.04 -28.57
C GLY A 217 1.65 -0.38 -29.61
N VAL A 218 1.41 0.92 -29.50
CA VAL A 218 0.64 1.68 -30.50
C VAL A 218 1.36 1.72 -31.85
N PHE A 219 2.68 1.93 -31.87
CA PHE A 219 3.48 1.91 -33.10
C PHE A 219 3.46 0.54 -33.78
N HIS A 220 3.54 -0.54 -33.00
CA HIS A 220 3.37 -1.90 -33.50
C HIS A 220 2.00 -2.08 -34.16
N LEU A 221 0.92 -1.71 -33.46
CA LEU A 221 -0.46 -1.83 -33.97
C LEU A 221 -0.71 -0.96 -35.21
N ALA A 222 -0.05 0.19 -35.31
CA ALA A 222 -0.14 1.08 -36.46
C ALA A 222 0.76 0.66 -37.65
N GLY A 223 1.54 -0.42 -37.51
CA GLY A 223 2.44 -0.90 -38.57
C GLY A 223 3.63 0.02 -38.84
N VAL A 224 4.09 0.77 -37.83
CA VAL A 224 5.24 1.67 -37.98
C VAL A 224 6.52 0.85 -38.24
N PRO A 225 7.31 1.17 -39.27
CA PRO A 225 8.57 0.47 -39.55
C PRO A 225 9.51 0.46 -38.34
N GLY A 226 10.11 -0.71 -38.04
CA GLY A 226 10.99 -0.89 -36.89
C GLY A 226 10.30 -1.32 -35.59
N PHE A 227 8.97 -1.40 -35.57
CA PHE A 227 8.17 -1.90 -34.44
C PHE A 227 7.38 -3.17 -34.78
N ALA A 228 7.75 -3.87 -35.85
CA ALA A 228 7.20 -5.20 -36.15
C ALA A 228 7.85 -6.26 -35.24
N VAL A 229 7.12 -7.35 -34.98
CA VAL A 229 7.71 -8.54 -34.34
C VAL A 229 8.81 -9.07 -35.27
N ARG A 230 10.02 -9.26 -34.73
CA ARG A 230 11.18 -9.73 -35.50
C ARG A 230 11.01 -11.17 -35.96
N ASP A 231 11.67 -11.50 -37.06
CA ASP A 231 11.73 -12.87 -37.57
C ASP A 231 12.28 -13.84 -36.52
N GLY A 232 11.65 -15.01 -36.39
CA GLY A 232 12.00 -16.03 -35.39
C GLY A 232 11.17 -15.97 -34.10
N TYR A 233 10.32 -14.96 -33.93
CA TYR A 233 9.34 -14.90 -32.83
C TYR A 233 7.91 -15.03 -33.35
N GLU A 234 7.03 -15.61 -32.54
CA GLU A 234 5.62 -15.80 -32.89
C GLU A 234 4.88 -14.46 -32.92
N VAL A 235 4.19 -14.18 -34.03
CA VAL A 235 3.35 -12.98 -34.16
C VAL A 235 2.10 -13.16 -33.31
N SER A 236 1.83 -12.20 -32.45
CA SER A 236 0.62 -12.25 -31.62
C SER A 236 -0.65 -12.04 -32.45
N HIS A 237 -1.67 -12.82 -32.12
CA HIS A 237 -3.03 -12.67 -32.63
C HIS A 237 -4.06 -12.44 -31.51
N ASN A 238 -3.57 -12.25 -30.28
CA ASN A 238 -4.32 -12.13 -29.04
C ASN A 238 -5.44 -11.07 -29.03
N LEU A 239 -5.33 -10.03 -29.86
CA LEU A 239 -6.29 -8.93 -29.91
C LEU A 239 -7.33 -9.07 -31.04
N ARG A 240 -7.28 -10.15 -31.83
CA ARG A 240 -8.35 -10.46 -32.76
C ARG A 240 -9.58 -10.91 -31.99
N TRP A 241 -10.74 -10.40 -32.38
CA TRP A 241 -11.99 -10.64 -31.64
C TRP A 241 -12.31 -12.13 -31.46
N SER A 242 -12.06 -12.97 -32.46
CA SER A 242 -12.31 -14.42 -32.36
C SER A 242 -11.36 -15.12 -31.38
N GLU A 243 -10.10 -14.66 -31.30
CA GLU A 243 -9.02 -15.35 -30.58
C GLU A 243 -8.87 -14.83 -29.14
N MET A 244 -9.25 -13.57 -28.87
CA MET A 244 -9.11 -12.96 -27.54
C MET A 244 -9.91 -13.66 -26.45
N TRP A 245 -10.99 -14.38 -26.82
CA TRP A 245 -11.84 -15.15 -25.92
C TRP A 245 -11.48 -16.64 -25.86
N GLU A 246 -10.48 -17.09 -26.62
CA GLU A 246 -10.10 -18.50 -26.61
C GLU A 246 -9.54 -18.92 -25.26
N GLY A 247 -10.02 -20.07 -24.76
CA GLY A 247 -9.64 -20.59 -23.45
C GLY A 247 -10.22 -19.79 -22.28
N SER A 248 -11.25 -18.95 -22.49
CA SER A 248 -11.96 -18.29 -21.40
C SER A 248 -12.48 -19.34 -20.41
N GLY A 249 -11.86 -19.39 -19.23
CA GLY A 249 -12.33 -20.23 -18.15
C GLY A 249 -13.54 -19.58 -17.47
N THR A 250 -14.64 -20.33 -17.33
CA THR A 250 -15.81 -19.91 -16.53
C THR A 250 -15.73 -20.38 -15.08
N GLY A 251 -14.61 -20.98 -14.68
CA GLY A 251 -14.41 -21.48 -13.33
C GLY A 251 -14.41 -20.34 -12.32
N ALA A 252 -15.21 -20.47 -11.25
CA ALA A 252 -15.27 -19.48 -10.18
C ALA A 252 -13.88 -19.17 -9.60
N ASN A 253 -13.01 -20.18 -9.45
CA ASN A 253 -11.66 -20.01 -8.90
C ASN A 253 -10.73 -19.20 -9.81
N ALA A 254 -10.80 -19.38 -11.14
CA ALA A 254 -10.03 -18.62 -12.12
C ALA A 254 -10.36 -17.12 -12.07
N PHE A 255 -11.66 -16.81 -12.02
CA PHE A 255 -12.15 -15.44 -11.85
C PHE A 255 -11.68 -14.84 -10.53
N VAL A 256 -11.79 -15.61 -9.45
CA VAL A 256 -11.43 -15.21 -8.09
C VAL A 256 -9.94 -14.88 -7.97
N GLU A 257 -9.06 -15.75 -8.48
CA GLU A 257 -7.61 -15.55 -8.44
C GLU A 257 -7.18 -14.35 -9.30
N SER A 258 -7.78 -14.19 -10.49
CA SER A 258 -7.55 -13.04 -11.36
C SER A 258 -7.95 -11.73 -10.66
N LEU A 259 -9.12 -11.72 -10.01
CA LEU A 259 -9.64 -10.56 -9.31
C LEU A 259 -8.78 -10.20 -8.08
N TYR A 260 -8.29 -11.19 -7.35
CA TYR A 260 -7.37 -10.97 -6.23
C TYR A 260 -6.08 -10.28 -6.70
N ASN A 261 -5.43 -10.84 -7.73
CA ASN A 261 -4.17 -10.32 -8.28
C ASN A 261 -4.33 -8.93 -8.91
N VAL A 262 -5.46 -8.67 -9.57
CA VAL A 262 -5.69 -7.38 -10.21
C VAL A 262 -5.99 -6.27 -9.21
N ILE A 263 -6.76 -6.55 -8.14
CA ILE A 263 -6.98 -5.58 -7.07
C ILE A 263 -5.64 -5.21 -6.41
N TRP A 264 -4.77 -6.20 -6.21
CA TRP A 264 -3.43 -5.97 -5.69
C TRP A 264 -2.62 -4.98 -6.54
N SER A 265 -2.72 -5.09 -7.87
CA SER A 265 -2.00 -4.22 -8.80
C SER A 265 -2.40 -2.73 -8.72
N PHE A 266 -3.55 -2.44 -8.11
CA PHE A 266 -4.06 -1.08 -7.91
C PHE A 266 -3.89 -0.57 -6.46
N ILE A 267 -3.28 -1.34 -5.55
CA ILE A 267 -3.07 -0.89 -4.16
C ILE A 267 -2.14 0.33 -4.14
N GLY A 268 -2.58 1.39 -3.46
CA GLY A 268 -1.84 2.65 -3.35
C GLY A 268 -2.70 3.90 -3.49
N TYR A 269 -3.99 3.74 -3.79
CA TYR A 269 -4.96 4.85 -3.83
C TYR A 269 -5.04 5.63 -2.51
N SER A 270 -4.76 4.99 -1.36
CA SER A 270 -4.74 5.62 -0.04
C SER A 270 -3.44 6.36 0.29
N ASN A 271 -2.43 6.35 -0.59
CA ASN A 271 -1.07 6.75 -0.20
C ASN A 271 -0.96 8.23 0.23
N ALA A 272 -1.70 9.12 -0.42
CA ALA A 272 -1.71 10.54 -0.03
C ALA A 272 -2.34 10.76 1.37
N ASN A 273 -3.19 9.83 1.83
CA ASN A 273 -3.83 9.91 3.14
C ASN A 273 -2.83 9.77 4.30
N TYR A 274 -1.66 9.16 4.07
CA TYR A 274 -0.59 9.07 5.08
C TYR A 274 0.15 10.39 5.30
N ALA A 275 0.07 11.34 4.36
CA ALA A 275 0.82 12.59 4.38
C ALA A 275 -0.09 13.83 4.36
N LEU A 276 -1.38 13.71 4.74
CA LEU A 276 -2.34 14.82 4.66
C LEU A 276 -1.92 16.05 5.46
N SER A 277 -1.23 15.87 6.60
CA SER A 277 -0.74 16.99 7.42
C SER A 277 0.40 17.79 6.75
N GLU A 278 1.04 17.24 5.71
CA GLU A 278 2.09 17.91 4.93
C GLU A 278 1.54 18.56 3.65
N ILE A 279 0.24 18.41 3.37
CA ILE A 279 -0.44 19.00 2.21
C ILE A 279 -0.91 20.42 2.55
N ARG A 280 -0.67 21.37 1.64
CA ARG A 280 -1.03 22.80 1.80
C ARG A 280 -2.53 23.00 2.04
N ASP A 281 -3.33 22.36 1.20
CA ASP A 281 -4.80 22.35 1.28
C ASP A 281 -5.26 20.89 1.11
N PRO A 282 -5.38 20.12 2.20
CA PRO A 282 -5.62 18.68 2.13
C PRO A 282 -6.97 18.36 1.47
N VAL A 283 -8.01 19.17 1.73
CA VAL A 283 -9.35 18.94 1.22
C VAL A 283 -9.41 19.13 -0.30
N ARG A 284 -8.96 20.29 -0.79
CA ARG A 284 -8.96 20.57 -2.25
C ARG A 284 -8.00 19.63 -2.97
N THR A 285 -6.86 19.32 -2.35
CA THR A 285 -5.83 18.49 -2.97
C THR A 285 -6.30 17.06 -3.12
N ILE A 286 -6.78 16.40 -2.07
CA ILE A 286 -7.15 14.98 -2.14
C ILE A 286 -8.35 14.75 -3.09
N LYS A 287 -9.31 15.68 -3.10
CA LYS A 287 -10.48 15.63 -4.02
C LYS A 287 -10.10 15.69 -5.50
N ARG A 288 -8.93 16.23 -5.85
CA ARG A 288 -8.47 16.37 -7.24
C ARG A 288 -7.35 15.39 -7.58
N ALA A 289 -6.36 15.28 -6.70
CA ALA A 289 -5.16 14.48 -6.90
C ALA A 289 -5.46 12.99 -6.93
N ALA A 290 -6.30 12.48 -6.01
CA ALA A 290 -6.57 11.05 -5.93
C ALA A 290 -7.34 10.51 -7.15
N PRO A 291 -8.44 11.13 -7.61
CA PRO A 291 -9.11 10.70 -8.84
C PRO A 291 -8.21 10.85 -10.08
N ALA A 292 -7.49 11.97 -10.21
CA ALA A 292 -6.60 12.21 -11.35
C ALA A 292 -5.49 11.15 -11.44
N ALA A 293 -4.86 10.81 -10.31
CA ALA A 293 -3.85 9.76 -10.25
C ALA A 293 -4.41 8.40 -10.65
N MET A 294 -5.56 8.00 -10.10
CA MET A 294 -6.14 6.68 -10.36
C MET A 294 -6.67 6.52 -11.80
N VAL A 295 -7.26 7.56 -12.37
CA VAL A 295 -7.63 7.58 -13.79
C VAL A 295 -6.38 7.45 -14.66
N SER A 296 -5.33 8.20 -14.36
CA SER A 296 -4.06 8.13 -15.11
C SER A 296 -3.43 6.74 -15.04
N VAL A 297 -3.38 6.13 -13.85
CA VAL A 297 -2.87 4.76 -13.66
C VAL A 297 -3.69 3.77 -14.47
N THR A 298 -5.02 3.85 -14.39
CA THR A 298 -5.93 2.95 -15.12
C THR A 298 -5.67 3.02 -16.62
N VAL A 299 -5.58 4.23 -17.17
CA VAL A 299 -5.28 4.44 -18.59
C VAL A 299 -3.94 3.82 -18.97
N VAL A 300 -2.88 4.11 -18.21
CA VAL A 300 -1.53 3.55 -18.45
C VAL A 300 -1.54 2.03 -18.39
N TYR A 301 -2.19 1.43 -17.38
CA TYR A 301 -2.28 -0.02 -17.24
C TYR A 301 -3.01 -0.67 -18.40
N MET A 302 -4.11 -0.08 -18.87
CA MET A 302 -4.83 -0.59 -20.04
C MET A 302 -3.96 -0.53 -21.29
N PHE A 303 -3.29 0.58 -21.56
CA PHE A 303 -2.40 0.69 -22.72
C PHE A 303 -1.21 -0.26 -22.66
N VAL A 304 -0.61 -0.44 -21.48
CA VAL A 304 0.51 -1.38 -21.30
C VAL A 304 0.07 -2.83 -21.50
N ASN A 305 -1.11 -3.23 -20.98
CA ASN A 305 -1.65 -4.56 -21.24
C ASN A 305 -1.95 -4.79 -22.73
N VAL A 306 -2.56 -3.80 -23.40
CA VAL A 306 -2.79 -3.85 -24.85
C VAL A 306 -1.46 -4.00 -25.59
N ALA A 307 -0.44 -3.22 -25.22
CA ALA A 307 0.89 -3.31 -25.83
C ALA A 307 1.49 -4.71 -25.67
N TYR A 308 1.46 -5.27 -24.46
CA TYR A 308 1.95 -6.63 -24.21
C TYR A 308 1.22 -7.67 -25.05
N PHE A 309 -0.11 -7.66 -25.06
CA PHE A 309 -0.89 -8.62 -25.83
C PHE A 309 -0.77 -8.41 -27.32
N ALA A 310 -0.49 -7.20 -27.81
CA ALA A 310 -0.26 -6.93 -29.22
C ALA A 310 1.05 -7.54 -29.74
N VAL A 311 2.09 -7.63 -28.92
CA VAL A 311 3.45 -7.97 -29.36
C VAL A 311 3.90 -9.37 -28.91
N VAL A 312 3.41 -9.87 -27.78
CA VAL A 312 3.81 -11.17 -27.21
C VAL A 312 2.67 -12.17 -27.36
N SER A 313 2.93 -13.33 -27.95
CA SER A 313 1.92 -14.39 -28.13
C SER A 313 1.47 -14.96 -26.79
N LYS A 314 0.23 -15.45 -26.72
CA LYS A 314 -0.36 -16.03 -25.49
C LYS A 314 0.48 -17.19 -24.94
N SER A 315 0.97 -18.06 -25.82
CA SER A 315 1.88 -19.19 -25.53
C SER A 315 3.13 -18.72 -24.80
N ASP A 316 3.82 -17.70 -25.34
CA ASP A 316 5.03 -17.13 -24.76
C ASP A 316 4.77 -16.54 -23.37
N ILE A 317 3.67 -15.78 -23.21
CA ILE A 317 3.30 -15.19 -21.92
C ILE A 317 3.08 -16.27 -20.85
N LEU A 318 2.40 -17.37 -21.21
CA LEU A 318 2.12 -18.46 -20.30
C LEU A 318 3.39 -19.27 -19.96
N GLY A 319 4.33 -19.39 -20.90
CA GLY A 319 5.60 -20.09 -20.74
C GLY A 319 6.68 -19.30 -19.97
N SER A 320 6.65 -17.96 -20.00
CA SER A 320 7.74 -17.11 -19.49
C SER A 320 7.65 -16.72 -18.01
N GLY A 321 6.66 -17.22 -17.27
CA GLY A 321 6.44 -16.86 -15.88
C GLY A 321 6.07 -15.38 -15.71
N ARG A 322 6.96 -14.56 -15.15
CA ARG A 322 6.68 -13.18 -14.68
C ARG A 322 7.37 -12.07 -15.48
N ILE A 323 7.93 -12.38 -16.65
CA ILE A 323 8.83 -11.46 -17.40
C ILE A 323 8.23 -10.98 -18.74
N ILE A 324 6.91 -10.75 -18.79
CA ILE A 324 6.20 -10.35 -20.03
C ILE A 324 6.77 -9.07 -20.65
N ALA A 325 7.18 -8.12 -19.80
CA ALA A 325 7.76 -6.87 -20.26
C ALA A 325 9.06 -7.10 -21.04
N ALA A 326 9.96 -7.98 -20.54
CA ALA A 326 11.23 -8.24 -21.22
C ALA A 326 10.99 -8.94 -22.56
N LEU A 327 10.03 -9.87 -22.61
CA LEU A 327 9.60 -10.50 -23.86
C LEU A 327 9.07 -9.52 -24.90
N PHE A 328 8.33 -8.49 -24.47
CA PHE A 328 7.85 -7.44 -25.37
C PHE A 328 9.04 -6.76 -26.09
N PHE A 329 10.10 -6.40 -25.37
CA PHE A 329 11.30 -5.83 -25.99
C PHE A 329 12.11 -6.85 -26.79
N ARG A 330 12.13 -8.11 -26.36
CA ARG A 330 12.76 -9.21 -27.11
C ARG A 330 12.13 -9.35 -28.49
N ASN A 331 10.80 -9.41 -28.55
CA ASN A 331 10.06 -9.63 -29.78
C ASN A 331 10.22 -8.44 -30.76
N LEU A 332 10.34 -7.21 -30.27
CA LEU A 332 10.54 -6.01 -31.12
C LEU A 332 12.00 -5.76 -31.50
N PHE A 333 12.94 -5.96 -30.58
CA PHE A 333 14.31 -5.46 -30.71
C PHE A 333 15.40 -6.52 -30.47
N GLY A 334 15.04 -7.72 -30.01
CA GLY A 334 15.93 -8.86 -29.81
C GLY A 334 16.47 -9.01 -28.38
N PRO A 335 17.32 -10.04 -28.12
CA PRO A 335 17.74 -10.43 -26.77
C PRO A 335 18.52 -9.37 -25.99
N ILE A 336 19.25 -8.48 -26.67
CA ILE A 336 19.97 -7.39 -25.98
C ILE A 336 18.97 -6.41 -25.35
N ALA A 337 17.88 -6.10 -26.05
CA ALA A 337 16.84 -5.20 -25.54
C ALA A 337 16.05 -5.82 -24.39
N GLU A 338 15.83 -7.14 -24.42
CA GLU A 338 15.27 -7.91 -23.31
C GLU A 338 16.09 -7.74 -22.03
N ARG A 339 17.42 -7.87 -22.13
CA ARG A 339 18.34 -7.68 -21.00
C ARG A 339 18.36 -6.24 -20.49
N ILE A 340 18.40 -5.27 -21.40
CA ILE A 340 18.32 -3.83 -21.06
C ILE A 340 17.03 -3.56 -20.29
N LEU A 341 15.88 -4.06 -20.77
CA LEU A 341 14.63 -3.84 -20.07
C LEU A 341 14.60 -4.53 -18.70
N SER A 342 15.22 -5.69 -18.58
CA SER A 342 15.35 -6.37 -17.28
C SER A 342 16.09 -5.49 -16.26
N THR A 343 17.16 -4.80 -16.69
CA THR A 343 17.83 -3.79 -15.86
C THR A 343 16.90 -2.63 -15.50
N ILE A 344 16.12 -2.13 -16.46
CA ILE A 344 15.15 -1.05 -16.25
C ILE A 344 14.09 -1.45 -15.21
N ILE A 345 13.57 -2.67 -15.29
CA ILE A 345 12.57 -3.18 -14.35
C ILE A 345 13.18 -3.42 -12.97
N ALA A 346 14.43 -3.89 -12.89
CA ALA A 346 15.16 -3.95 -11.63
C ALA A 346 15.28 -2.55 -10.99
N LEU A 347 15.65 -1.52 -11.75
CA LEU A 347 15.71 -0.14 -11.25
C LEU A 347 14.35 0.41 -10.82
N SER A 348 13.29 0.10 -11.56
CA SER A 348 11.89 0.41 -11.21
C SER A 348 11.49 -0.23 -9.88
N THR A 349 11.86 -1.51 -9.70
CA THR A 349 11.59 -2.27 -8.48
C THR A 349 12.38 -1.72 -7.29
N LEU A 350 13.65 -1.35 -7.49
CA LEU A 350 14.46 -0.65 -6.49
C LEU A 350 13.80 0.67 -6.06
N GLY A 351 13.29 1.45 -7.01
CA GLY A 351 12.54 2.68 -6.74
C GLY A 351 11.32 2.44 -5.84
N ASN A 352 10.59 1.34 -6.07
CA ASN A 352 9.47 0.95 -5.22
C ASN A 352 9.94 0.53 -3.81
N ILE A 353 11.01 -0.28 -3.69
CA ILE A 353 11.56 -0.71 -2.40
C ILE A 353 12.02 0.50 -1.57
N LEU A 354 12.70 1.47 -2.19
CA LEU A 354 13.07 2.76 -1.57
C LEU A 354 11.83 3.46 -0.99
N ALA A 355 10.79 3.64 -1.81
CA ALA A 355 9.56 4.30 -1.40
C ALA A 355 8.82 3.57 -0.27
N VAL A 356 8.71 2.24 -0.36
CA VAL A 356 8.02 1.42 0.65
C VAL A 356 8.79 1.49 1.97
N LEU A 357 10.10 1.22 1.98
CA LEU A 357 10.86 1.18 3.23
C LEU A 357 10.88 2.55 3.91
N PHE A 358 11.01 3.65 3.14
CA PHE A 358 10.89 5.00 3.66
C PHE A 358 9.53 5.26 4.35
N SER A 359 8.43 4.97 3.66
CA SER A 359 7.07 5.18 4.20
C SER A 359 6.81 4.33 5.44
N GLN A 360 7.18 3.05 5.42
CA GLN A 360 6.94 2.13 6.53
C GLN A 360 7.83 2.42 7.74
N GLY A 361 9.07 2.85 7.51
CA GLY A 361 9.93 3.34 8.60
C GLY A 361 9.31 4.53 9.32
N ARG A 362 8.65 5.44 8.59
CA ARG A 362 7.89 6.57 9.17
C ARG A 362 6.62 6.12 9.89
N VAL A 363 5.85 5.18 9.33
CA VAL A 363 4.68 4.62 10.03
C VAL A 363 5.08 4.03 11.38
N VAL A 364 6.15 3.22 11.43
CA VAL A 364 6.64 2.66 12.71
C VAL A 364 7.12 3.77 13.66
N GLN A 365 7.73 4.84 13.14
CA GLN A 365 8.13 5.98 13.95
C GLN A 365 6.93 6.72 14.55
N GLU A 366 5.87 6.97 13.77
CA GLU A 366 4.65 7.61 14.29
C GLU A 366 3.94 6.73 15.32
N LEU A 367 3.85 5.42 15.10
CA LEU A 367 3.36 4.47 16.11
C LEU A 367 4.21 4.51 17.40
N GLY A 368 5.52 4.73 17.26
CA GLY A 368 6.43 5.03 18.37
C GLY A 368 6.06 6.33 19.08
N ARG A 369 5.77 7.40 18.34
CA ARG A 369 5.35 8.69 18.91
C ARG A 369 3.99 8.62 19.59
N GLU A 370 3.13 7.68 19.23
CA GLU A 370 1.87 7.47 19.93
C GLU A 370 2.02 6.80 21.30
N GLY A 371 3.19 6.22 21.59
CA GLY A 371 3.46 5.62 22.89
C GLY A 371 2.82 4.24 23.10
N ILE A 372 2.07 3.74 22.11
CA ILE A 372 1.31 2.48 22.20
C ILE A 372 2.21 1.26 22.06
N ILE A 373 3.33 1.35 21.34
CA ILE A 373 4.25 0.21 21.12
C ILE A 373 5.31 0.10 22.23
N PRO A 374 5.81 -1.11 22.53
CA PRO A 374 6.90 -1.28 23.50
C PRO A 374 8.16 -0.56 23.01
N TYR A 375 8.93 0.03 23.95
CA TYR A 375 10.09 0.87 23.62
C TYR A 375 9.74 2.01 22.65
N SER A 376 8.54 2.58 22.77
CA SER A 376 8.03 3.69 21.96
C SER A 376 9.03 4.84 21.78
N SER A 377 9.79 5.18 22.83
CA SER A 377 10.84 6.21 22.77
C SER A 377 11.97 5.89 21.80
N PHE A 378 12.33 4.60 21.64
CA PHE A 378 13.33 4.15 20.68
C PHE A 378 12.79 4.30 19.26
N PHE A 379 11.58 3.78 18.98
CA PHE A 379 10.96 3.86 17.66
C PHE A 379 10.61 5.29 17.22
N ALA A 380 10.24 6.17 18.16
CA ALA A 380 9.96 7.59 17.90
C ALA A 380 11.20 8.40 17.48
N SER A 381 12.41 7.91 17.76
CA SER A 381 13.66 8.65 17.64
C SER A 381 14.03 8.98 16.19
N ASN A 382 14.65 10.15 15.99
CA ASN A 382 15.34 10.53 14.75
C ASN A 382 16.88 10.36 14.85
N LYS A 383 17.41 10.00 16.02
CA LYS A 383 18.85 9.87 16.24
C LYS A 383 19.39 8.54 15.68
N PRO A 384 20.65 8.50 15.20
CA PRO A 384 21.61 9.62 15.18
C PRO A 384 21.59 10.46 13.89
N PHE A 385 21.06 9.94 12.77
CA PHE A 385 21.23 10.54 11.43
C PHE A 385 20.04 11.41 10.95
N ASN A 386 19.19 11.87 11.87
CA ASN A 386 17.95 12.59 11.55
C ASN A 386 17.01 11.79 10.62
N ALA A 387 16.94 10.48 10.84
CA ALA A 387 16.16 9.52 10.07
C ALA A 387 15.46 8.53 11.01
N PRO A 388 14.33 7.91 10.61
CA PRO A 388 13.61 6.91 11.41
C PRO A 388 14.36 5.56 11.41
N LEU A 389 15.64 5.56 11.79
CA LEU A 389 16.54 4.39 11.71
C LEU A 389 15.98 3.15 12.45
N PRO A 390 15.40 3.26 13.66
CA PRO A 390 14.75 2.13 14.34
C PRO A 390 13.60 1.51 13.55
N GLY A 391 12.72 2.35 12.99
CA GLY A 391 11.60 1.89 12.16
C GLY A 391 12.08 1.25 10.86
N LEU A 392 13.08 1.84 10.21
CA LEU A 392 13.70 1.29 9.01
C LEU A 392 14.37 -0.06 9.27
N PHE A 393 15.12 -0.18 10.37
CA PHE A 393 15.76 -1.43 10.77
C PHE A 393 14.72 -2.52 11.03
N TRP A 394 13.64 -2.20 11.73
CA TRP A 394 12.57 -3.15 12.02
C TRP A 394 11.90 -3.67 10.74
N GLN A 395 11.59 -2.76 9.80
CA GLN A 395 11.03 -3.15 8.50
C GLN A 395 12.02 -3.95 7.65
N TRP A 396 13.29 -3.58 7.67
CA TRP A 396 14.36 -4.34 7.02
C TRP A 396 14.45 -5.76 7.59
N LEU A 397 14.45 -5.90 8.93
CA LEU A 397 14.56 -7.18 9.63
C LEU A 397 13.43 -8.12 9.22
N PHE A 398 12.17 -7.69 9.37
CA PHE A 398 11.03 -8.54 8.99
C PHE A 398 11.01 -8.81 7.49
N SER A 399 11.35 -7.81 6.66
CA SER A 399 11.40 -8.03 5.21
C SER A 399 12.45 -9.09 4.83
N ALA A 400 13.64 -9.04 5.44
CA ALA A 400 14.71 -10.00 5.21
C ALA A 400 14.36 -11.39 5.77
N LEU A 401 13.75 -11.46 6.95
CA LEU A 401 13.26 -12.72 7.53
C LEU A 401 12.25 -13.40 6.60
N TYR A 402 11.27 -12.67 6.08
CA TYR A 402 10.32 -13.23 5.13
C TYR A 402 10.95 -13.57 3.78
N VAL A 403 12.02 -12.88 3.35
CA VAL A 403 12.79 -13.29 2.16
C VAL A 403 13.44 -14.66 2.35
N MET A 404 13.87 -14.97 3.56
CA MET A 404 14.63 -16.19 3.86
C MET A 404 13.76 -17.36 4.35
N ALA A 405 12.64 -17.09 5.03
CA ALA A 405 11.87 -18.10 5.76
C ALA A 405 11.01 -19.05 4.90
N PRO A 406 10.26 -18.60 3.88
CA PRO A 406 9.41 -19.47 3.09
C PRO A 406 10.23 -20.50 2.31
N PRO A 407 9.65 -21.68 2.02
CA PRO A 407 10.22 -22.60 1.06
C PRO A 407 10.51 -21.90 -0.26
N PRO A 408 11.56 -22.31 -0.95
CA PRO A 408 11.81 -21.80 -2.27
C PRO A 408 10.68 -22.07 -3.27
N GLY A 409 10.48 -21.18 -4.26
CA GLY A 409 9.33 -21.23 -5.19
C GLY A 409 8.15 -20.38 -4.70
N ASP A 410 7.67 -20.64 -3.49
CA ASP A 410 6.47 -20.01 -2.92
C ASP A 410 6.66 -18.59 -2.41
N ALA A 411 7.90 -18.21 -2.13
CA ALA A 411 8.24 -17.00 -1.37
C ALA A 411 7.52 -15.74 -1.89
N TYR A 412 7.52 -15.50 -3.19
CA TYR A 412 6.89 -14.30 -3.77
C TYR A 412 5.38 -14.26 -3.52
N LEU A 413 4.64 -15.31 -3.93
CA LEU A 413 3.19 -15.35 -3.79
C LEU A 413 2.79 -15.37 -2.32
N PHE A 414 3.54 -16.09 -1.48
CA PHE A 414 3.29 -16.13 -0.04
C PHE A 414 3.44 -14.73 0.58
N MET A 415 4.52 -14.00 0.27
CA MET A 415 4.71 -12.63 0.76
C MET A 415 3.66 -11.65 0.23
N LEU A 416 3.30 -11.78 -1.05
CA LEU A 416 2.27 -10.95 -1.69
C LEU A 416 0.94 -11.14 -0.97
N ASN A 417 0.52 -12.39 -0.79
CA ASN A 417 -0.75 -12.73 -0.15
C ASN A 417 -0.73 -12.38 1.34
N MET A 418 0.39 -12.61 2.03
CA MET A 418 0.57 -12.25 3.44
C MET A 418 0.49 -10.74 3.65
N SER A 419 0.98 -9.92 2.72
CA SER A 419 0.87 -8.44 2.79
C SER A 419 -0.53 -7.94 2.48
N SER A 420 -1.20 -8.59 1.53
CA SER A 420 -2.49 -8.16 0.97
C SER A 420 -3.68 -8.55 1.85
N TYR A 421 -3.62 -9.73 2.48
CA TYR A 421 -4.74 -10.24 3.26
C TYR A 421 -5.10 -9.36 4.47
N PRO A 422 -4.17 -8.93 5.33
CA PRO A 422 -4.55 -8.05 6.43
C PRO A 422 -4.91 -6.64 5.96
N HIS A 423 -4.40 -6.20 4.80
CA HIS A 423 -4.85 -4.95 4.19
C HIS A 423 -6.35 -5.03 3.81
N ALA A 424 -6.81 -6.17 3.29
CA ALA A 424 -8.23 -6.43 3.06
C ALA A 424 -9.05 -6.45 4.35
N ILE A 425 -8.51 -7.02 5.45
CA ILE A 425 -9.14 -6.96 6.78
C ILE A 425 -9.31 -5.50 7.21
N ILE A 426 -8.24 -4.71 7.20
CA ILE A 426 -8.27 -3.29 7.60
C ILE A 426 -9.26 -2.52 6.74
N ASN A 427 -9.23 -2.68 5.41
CA ASN A 427 -10.14 -1.99 4.51
C ASN A 427 -11.60 -2.41 4.67
N THR A 428 -11.87 -3.66 5.10
CA THR A 428 -13.22 -4.09 5.51
C THR A 428 -13.70 -3.29 6.71
N PHE A 429 -12.86 -3.10 7.73
CA PHE A 429 -13.20 -2.27 8.88
C PHE A 429 -13.28 -0.78 8.56
N VAL A 430 -12.44 -0.25 7.67
CA VAL A 430 -12.50 1.16 7.23
C VAL A 430 -13.81 1.43 6.47
N SER A 431 -14.12 0.61 5.47
CA SER A 431 -15.32 0.79 4.63
C SER A 431 -16.61 0.44 5.36
N GLY A 432 -16.63 -0.65 6.12
CA GLY A 432 -17.75 -1.02 6.99
C GLY A 432 -17.97 0.00 8.10
N GLY A 433 -16.88 0.57 8.63
CA GLY A 433 -16.90 1.66 9.59
C GLY A 433 -17.51 2.94 9.00
N LEU A 434 -17.19 3.27 7.74
CA LEU A 434 -17.82 4.40 7.05
C LEU A 434 -19.32 4.17 6.81
N LEU A 435 -19.73 2.96 6.44
CA LEU A 435 -21.16 2.60 6.37
C LEU A 435 -21.84 2.75 7.73
N PHE A 436 -21.16 2.35 8.81
CA PHE A 436 -21.65 2.53 10.17
C PHE A 436 -21.86 4.01 10.52
N LEU A 437 -20.94 4.90 10.13
CA LEU A 437 -21.09 6.35 10.32
C LEU A 437 -22.33 6.93 9.63
N TYR A 438 -22.81 6.33 8.54
CA TYR A 438 -24.05 6.76 7.86
C TYR A 438 -25.34 6.34 8.60
N THR A 439 -25.24 5.50 9.61
CA THR A 439 -26.38 4.92 10.33
C THR A 439 -26.87 5.90 11.42
N PRO A 440 -28.17 5.93 11.78
CA PRO A 440 -28.68 6.87 12.78
C PRO A 440 -27.98 6.87 14.14
N TRP A 441 -27.41 5.73 14.55
CA TRP A 441 -26.66 5.55 15.80
C TRP A 441 -25.47 6.52 15.93
N CYS A 442 -24.83 6.87 14.81
CA CYS A 442 -23.67 7.75 14.76
C CYS A 442 -24.03 9.22 14.52
N ARG A 443 -25.32 9.60 14.42
CA ARG A 443 -25.71 11.01 14.22
C ARG A 443 -25.18 11.94 15.31
N LYS A 444 -25.04 11.43 16.54
CA LYS A 444 -24.46 12.17 17.68
C LYS A 444 -22.99 12.55 17.46
N TRP A 445 -22.30 11.93 16.51
CA TRP A 445 -20.89 12.22 16.21
C TRP A 445 -20.73 13.29 15.13
N GLU A 446 -21.85 13.81 14.59
CA GLU A 446 -21.90 14.94 13.65
C GLU A 446 -20.94 14.82 12.45
N TRP A 447 -20.73 13.60 11.96
CA TRP A 447 -19.88 13.33 10.80
C TRP A 447 -20.39 14.07 9.56
N ASN A 448 -19.68 15.12 9.15
CA ASN A 448 -20.03 15.96 8.01
C ASN A 448 -18.81 16.31 7.15
N PRO A 449 -18.26 15.35 6.38
CA PRO A 449 -17.05 15.56 5.60
C PRO A 449 -17.30 16.45 4.37
N PRO A 450 -16.30 17.25 3.94
CA PRO A 450 -16.37 18.09 2.72
C PRO A 450 -16.57 17.33 1.40
N PHE A 451 -16.40 16.01 1.41
CA PHE A 451 -16.75 15.11 0.32
C PHE A 451 -17.45 13.89 0.91
N ARG A 452 -18.58 13.51 0.32
CA ARG A 452 -19.29 12.27 0.67
C ARG A 452 -19.23 11.28 -0.49
N ALA A 453 -18.66 10.11 -0.24
CA ALA A 453 -18.62 9.00 -1.15
C ALA A 453 -20.06 8.49 -1.40
N PRO A 454 -20.40 8.14 -2.66
CA PRO A 454 -21.66 7.47 -2.94
C PRO A 454 -21.78 6.17 -2.14
N LYS A 455 -22.87 6.00 -1.37
CA LYS A 455 -23.07 4.83 -0.51
C LYS A 455 -22.93 3.49 -1.24
N LEU A 456 -23.36 3.44 -2.50
CA LEU A 456 -23.22 2.25 -3.35
C LEU A 456 -21.75 1.89 -3.59
N LEU A 457 -20.86 2.88 -3.80
CA LEU A 457 -19.42 2.64 -3.95
C LEU A 457 -18.78 2.19 -2.64
N VAL A 458 -19.19 2.77 -1.51
CA VAL A 458 -18.73 2.32 -0.19
C VAL A 458 -19.15 0.88 0.08
N ALA A 459 -20.41 0.54 -0.20
CA ALA A 459 -20.94 -0.82 -0.05
C ALA A 459 -20.26 -1.82 -1.01
N PHE A 460 -20.01 -1.40 -2.26
CA PHE A 460 -19.27 -2.21 -3.23
C PHE A 460 -17.84 -2.48 -2.75
N PHE A 461 -17.12 -1.45 -2.33
CA PHE A 461 -15.76 -1.61 -1.81
C PHE A 461 -15.73 -2.48 -0.54
N PHE A 462 -16.69 -2.33 0.36
CA PHE A 462 -16.86 -3.21 1.52
C PHE A 462 -17.06 -4.67 1.11
N ALA A 463 -17.99 -4.94 0.18
CA ALA A 463 -18.24 -6.28 -0.34
C ALA A 463 -17.01 -6.87 -1.04
N SER A 464 -16.25 -6.06 -1.79
CA SER A 464 -15.00 -6.50 -2.42
C SER A 464 -13.94 -6.91 -1.39
N ASN A 465 -13.80 -6.17 -0.29
CA ASN A 465 -12.84 -6.54 0.76
C ASN A 465 -13.28 -7.78 1.56
N ILE A 466 -14.59 -7.96 1.81
CA ILE A 466 -15.13 -9.21 2.34
C ILE A 466 -14.79 -10.38 1.43
N PHE A 467 -15.01 -10.21 0.12
CA PHE A 467 -14.64 -11.22 -0.87
C PHE A 467 -13.15 -11.59 -0.78
N LEU A 468 -12.25 -10.61 -0.69
CA LEU A 468 -10.80 -10.85 -0.54
C LEU A 468 -10.41 -11.56 0.76
N ILE A 469 -11.24 -11.52 1.80
CA ILE A 469 -11.03 -12.26 3.05
C ILE A 469 -11.50 -13.71 2.91
N PHE A 470 -12.64 -13.95 2.29
CA PHE A 470 -13.22 -15.30 2.21
C PHE A 470 -12.61 -16.16 1.11
N VAL A 471 -12.23 -15.54 -0.01
CA VAL A 471 -11.67 -16.25 -1.16
C VAL A 471 -10.47 -17.14 -0.79
N PRO A 472 -9.45 -16.65 -0.07
CA PRO A 472 -8.27 -17.45 0.21
C PRO A 472 -8.51 -18.60 1.21
N LEU A 473 -9.70 -18.66 1.82
CA LEU A 473 -10.14 -19.76 2.68
C LEU A 473 -10.74 -20.93 1.88
N ILE A 474 -11.05 -20.72 0.59
CA ILE A 474 -11.61 -21.75 -0.28
C ILE A 474 -10.46 -22.59 -0.85
N PRO A 475 -10.50 -23.93 -0.72
CA PRO A 475 -9.48 -24.80 -1.32
C PRO A 475 -9.39 -24.61 -2.83
N PRO A 476 -8.16 -24.51 -3.40
CA PRO A 476 -7.97 -24.54 -4.84
C PRO A 476 -8.38 -25.89 -5.44
N LEU A 477 -8.70 -25.91 -6.73
CA LEU A 477 -8.99 -27.16 -7.44
C LEU A 477 -7.70 -27.98 -7.62
N PRO A 478 -7.80 -29.30 -7.78
CA PRO A 478 -6.65 -30.13 -8.13
C PRO A 478 -5.95 -29.59 -9.39
N GLY A 479 -4.65 -29.32 -9.28
CA GLY A 479 -3.84 -28.78 -10.37
C GLY A 479 -3.82 -27.24 -10.50
N THR A 480 -4.52 -26.51 -9.63
CA THR A 480 -4.43 -25.04 -9.52
C THR A 480 -3.88 -24.63 -8.15
N GLU A 481 -2.91 -25.37 -7.64
CA GLU A 481 -2.33 -25.10 -6.33
C GLU A 481 -1.64 -23.73 -6.31
N LEU A 482 -1.93 -22.94 -5.28
CA LEU A 482 -1.41 -21.58 -5.12
C LEU A 482 0.09 -21.56 -4.81
N TYR A 483 0.57 -22.61 -4.16
CA TYR A 483 1.92 -22.78 -3.66
C TYR A 483 2.39 -24.19 -4.00
N ASP A 484 3.67 -24.35 -4.29
CA ASP A 484 4.35 -25.60 -4.59
C ASP A 484 4.54 -26.47 -3.33
N PHE A 485 4.79 -25.85 -2.17
CA PHE A 485 5.12 -26.56 -0.92
C PHE A 485 4.25 -26.15 0.26
N LEU A 486 3.80 -24.90 0.32
CA LEU A 486 3.00 -24.39 1.43
C LEU A 486 1.51 -24.73 1.27
N PRO A 487 0.77 -24.97 2.37
CA PRO A 487 -0.69 -25.05 2.30
C PRO A 487 -1.28 -23.72 1.80
N TYR A 488 -2.33 -23.78 0.97
CA TYR A 488 -2.97 -22.57 0.41
C TYR A 488 -3.40 -21.56 1.48
N TRP A 489 -3.86 -22.02 2.65
CA TRP A 489 -4.33 -21.21 3.77
C TRP A 489 -3.21 -20.65 4.67
N SER A 490 -1.94 -21.00 4.44
CA SER A 490 -0.81 -20.65 5.30
C SER A 490 -0.67 -19.13 5.51
N HIS A 491 -0.79 -18.35 4.43
CA HIS A 491 -0.71 -16.89 4.49
C HIS A 491 -1.86 -16.27 5.31
N VAL A 492 -3.07 -16.85 5.23
CA VAL A 492 -4.23 -16.44 6.04
C VAL A 492 -3.98 -16.71 7.50
N PHE A 493 -3.47 -17.91 7.83
CA PHE A 493 -3.15 -18.26 9.21
C PHE A 493 -2.13 -17.30 9.83
N VAL A 494 -1.05 -16.99 9.12
CA VAL A 494 -0.03 -16.03 9.59
C VAL A 494 -0.63 -14.64 9.75
N ALA A 495 -1.39 -14.16 8.77
CA ALA A 495 -2.05 -12.86 8.82
C ALA A 495 -2.99 -12.72 10.02
N VAL A 496 -3.88 -13.69 10.23
CA VAL A 496 -4.83 -13.70 11.36
C VAL A 496 -4.07 -13.81 12.68
N SER A 497 -2.99 -14.61 12.74
CA SER A 497 -2.14 -14.71 13.94
C SER A 497 -1.50 -13.38 14.32
N ILE A 498 -1.04 -12.60 13.33
CA ILE A 498 -0.52 -11.24 13.55
C ILE A 498 -1.63 -10.32 14.11
N SER A 499 -2.83 -10.35 13.54
CA SER A 499 -3.96 -9.56 14.06
C SER A 499 -4.37 -9.97 15.47
N LEU A 500 -4.45 -11.27 15.75
CA LEU A 500 -4.73 -11.82 17.08
C LEU A 500 -3.66 -11.44 18.11
N PHE A 501 -2.39 -11.44 17.70
CA PHE A 501 -1.31 -10.96 18.55
C PHE A 501 -1.52 -9.50 18.97
N GLY A 502 -2.02 -8.64 18.08
CA GLY A 502 -2.41 -7.27 18.42
C GLY A 502 -3.52 -7.18 19.46
N VAL A 503 -4.51 -8.08 19.41
CA VAL A 503 -5.58 -8.18 20.42
C VAL A 503 -5.02 -8.64 21.77
N VAL A 504 -4.17 -9.67 21.77
CA VAL A 504 -3.52 -10.19 22.98
C VAL A 504 -2.63 -9.12 23.61
N TYR A 505 -1.83 -8.42 22.79
CA TYR A 505 -1.01 -7.30 23.22
C TYR A 505 -1.86 -6.20 23.87
N TRP A 506 -2.94 -5.79 23.20
CA TRP A 506 -3.88 -4.80 23.74
C TRP A 506 -4.44 -5.25 25.09
N TYR A 507 -4.90 -6.50 25.22
CA TYR A 507 -5.47 -7.00 26.47
C TYR A 507 -4.44 -6.99 27.60
N ILE A 508 -3.21 -7.45 27.34
CA ILE A 508 -2.14 -7.47 28.34
C ILE A 508 -1.78 -6.04 28.78
N TRP A 509 -1.54 -5.15 27.82
CA TRP A 509 -1.03 -3.81 28.05
C TRP A 509 -2.08 -2.84 28.62
N SER A 510 -3.29 -2.83 28.06
CA SER A 510 -4.33 -1.84 28.41
C SER A 510 -5.35 -2.32 29.44
N VAL A 511 -5.48 -3.64 29.66
CA VAL A 511 -6.51 -4.19 30.56
C VAL A 511 -5.88 -4.95 31.73
N TRP A 512 -5.09 -5.99 31.47
CA TRP A 512 -4.60 -6.89 32.51
C TRP A 512 -3.52 -6.26 33.39
N LEU A 513 -2.47 -5.64 32.82
CA LEU A 513 -1.42 -4.97 33.61
C LEU A 513 -1.96 -3.81 34.46
N PRO A 514 -2.82 -2.90 33.92
CA PRO A 514 -3.44 -1.83 34.71
C PRO A 514 -4.30 -2.36 35.87
N ARG A 515 -5.17 -3.35 35.61
CA ARG A 515 -6.02 -3.98 36.65
C ARG A 515 -5.20 -4.70 37.72
N ARG A 516 -4.18 -5.45 37.31
CA ARG A 516 -3.34 -6.23 38.24
C ARG A 516 -2.54 -5.34 39.19
N ASN A 517 -2.12 -4.17 38.73
CA ASN A 517 -1.21 -3.29 39.47
C ASN A 517 -1.88 -1.99 39.95
N GLY A 518 -3.22 -1.87 39.84
CA GLY A 518 -4.00 -0.74 40.37
C GLY A 518 -3.66 0.61 39.74
N TYR A 519 -3.46 0.68 38.42
CA TYR A 519 -3.22 1.95 37.73
C TYR A 519 -4.11 2.10 36.48
N VAL A 520 -4.24 3.33 36.00
CA VAL A 520 -4.84 3.69 34.71
C VAL A 520 -3.76 4.28 33.81
N LEU A 521 -3.85 4.00 32.51
CA LEU A 521 -2.99 4.59 31.49
C LEU A 521 -3.56 5.95 31.08
N VAL A 522 -2.84 7.03 31.37
CA VAL A 522 -3.18 8.39 30.94
C VAL A 522 -2.19 8.82 29.86
N ARG A 523 -2.70 9.20 28.69
CA ARG A 523 -1.90 9.71 27.59
C ARG A 523 -1.47 11.15 27.91
N GLN A 524 -0.17 11.43 27.87
CA GLN A 524 0.37 12.77 28.06
C GLN A 524 1.25 13.16 26.88
N LEU A 525 1.07 14.37 26.36
CA LEU A 525 1.97 14.92 25.36
C LEU A 525 3.26 15.39 26.03
N VAL A 526 4.39 14.97 25.50
CA VAL A 526 5.72 15.39 25.95
C VAL A 526 6.50 15.87 24.73
N ARG A 527 7.01 17.10 24.78
CA ARG A 527 7.90 17.66 23.77
C ARG A 527 9.34 17.20 24.06
N GLN A 528 9.99 16.57 23.08
CA GLN A 528 11.38 16.12 23.23
C GLN A 528 12.40 17.20 22.83
N ASP A 529 13.68 16.95 23.13
CA ASP A 529 14.82 17.82 22.81
C ASP A 529 14.98 18.10 21.29
N ASP A 530 14.41 17.25 20.42
CA ASP A 530 14.38 17.46 18.97
C ASP A 530 13.20 18.34 18.50
N GLY A 531 12.43 18.88 19.45
CA GLY A 531 11.31 19.80 19.21
C GLY A 531 10.00 19.13 18.83
N ILE A 532 9.94 17.79 18.77
CA ILE A 532 8.77 17.03 18.33
C ILE A 532 7.95 16.56 19.53
N SER A 533 6.63 16.73 19.45
CA SER A 533 5.65 16.24 20.42
C SER A 533 5.45 14.73 20.27
N ARG A 534 5.49 13.99 21.39
CA ARG A 534 5.12 12.57 21.44
C ARG A 534 4.13 12.31 22.58
N SER A 535 3.30 11.30 22.40
CA SER A 535 2.45 10.73 23.44
C SER A 535 3.25 9.76 24.31
N VAL A 536 3.17 9.95 25.61
CA VAL A 536 3.72 9.05 26.62
C VAL A 536 2.59 8.65 27.55
N PHE A 537 2.38 7.35 27.73
CA PHE A 537 1.42 6.86 28.71
C PHE A 537 2.05 6.87 30.10
N ARG A 538 1.48 7.67 31.01
CA ARG A 538 1.81 7.61 32.44
C ARG A 538 0.86 6.66 33.14
N LYS A 539 1.42 5.89 34.06
CA LYS A 539 0.66 5.06 35.01
C LYS A 539 0.24 5.95 36.16
N VAL A 540 -1.05 6.22 36.27
CA VAL A 540 -1.63 6.98 37.38
C VAL A 540 -2.37 5.98 38.26
N ALA A 541 -2.23 6.06 39.58
CA ALA A 541 -2.96 5.17 40.48
C ALA A 541 -4.47 5.25 40.18
N ALA A 542 -5.10 4.07 40.06
CA ALA A 542 -6.50 3.93 39.65
C ALA A 542 -7.48 4.33 40.76
#